data_AF-B3T9H6-F1
#
_entry.id   AF-B3T9H6-F1
#
_cell.length_a   1.000
_cell.length_b   1.000
_cell.length_c   1.000
_cell.angle_alpha   90.00
_cell.angle_beta   90.00
_cell.angle_gamma   90.00
#
_symmetry.space_group_name_H-M   'P 1'
#
loop_
_entity.id
_entity.type
_entity.pdbx_description
1 polymer ?
#
loop_
_entity_poly.entity_id
_entity_poly.type
_entity_poly.pdbx_seq_one_letter_code
_entity_poly.pdbx_strand_id
1 'polypeptide(L)'
;MDLWINEGTEIDLSDQLNIESGDIHRMVETANWLVYSLRELSRLLGRADLISELDALRQRIRYGIKEELIDLVKIKGIGRVRARRLYKNNIKTRQDLATTSVNQLAAIDKIGMAVANSIKSQLRVR
;
A
#
# COMPACT_ATOMS: atom_id res chain seq x y z
N MET A 1 -12.21 8.89 -3.25
CA MET A 1 -11.43 7.89 -2.48
C MET A 1 -11.47 6.50 -3.10
N ASP A 2 -12.63 6.02 -3.58
CA ASP A 2 -12.73 4.69 -4.20
C ASP A 2 -11.71 4.48 -5.35
N LEU A 3 -11.68 5.40 -6.32
CA LEU A 3 -10.72 5.35 -7.43
C LEU A 3 -9.26 5.25 -6.95
N TRP A 4 -8.90 6.00 -5.91
CA TRP A 4 -7.56 5.97 -5.32
C TRP A 4 -7.21 4.61 -4.68
N ILE A 5 -8.10 4.06 -3.84
CA ILE A 5 -7.87 2.75 -3.19
C ILE A 5 -8.05 1.55 -4.14
N ASN A 6 -8.45 1.81 -5.38
CA ASN A 6 -8.51 0.84 -6.47
C ASN A 6 -7.37 1.04 -7.50
N GLU A 7 -6.34 1.81 -7.12
CA GLU A 7 -5.12 2.06 -7.90
C GLU A 7 -5.32 2.89 -9.17
N GLY A 8 -6.31 3.77 -9.18
CA GLY A 8 -6.42 4.83 -10.17
C GLY A 8 -5.12 5.64 -10.24
N THR A 9 -4.70 5.93 -11.47
CA THR A 9 -3.53 6.77 -11.73
C THR A 9 -3.85 8.23 -11.41
N GLU A 10 -2.80 9.06 -11.30
CA GLU A 10 -3.00 10.51 -11.15
C GLU A 10 -3.75 11.10 -12.35
N ILE A 11 -3.53 10.55 -13.55
CA ILE A 11 -4.26 10.94 -14.76
C ILE A 11 -5.74 10.56 -14.61
N ASP A 12 -6.07 9.33 -14.18
CA ASP A 12 -7.47 8.92 -13.97
C ASP A 12 -8.19 9.83 -12.96
N LEU A 13 -7.50 10.20 -11.88
CA LEU A 13 -8.05 11.06 -10.83
C LEU A 13 -8.25 12.49 -11.31
N SER A 14 -7.29 13.01 -12.09
CA SER A 14 -7.40 14.33 -12.72
C SER A 14 -8.56 14.37 -13.70
N ASP A 15 -8.62 13.42 -14.63
CA ASP A 15 -9.59 13.44 -15.73
C ASP A 15 -11.03 13.22 -15.25
N GLN A 16 -11.23 12.32 -14.27
CA GLN A 16 -12.59 11.97 -13.82
C GLN A 16 -13.14 12.88 -12.73
N LEU A 17 -12.26 13.46 -11.90
CA LEU A 17 -12.66 14.18 -10.69
C LEU A 17 -12.16 15.63 -10.66
N ASN A 18 -11.37 16.07 -11.64
CA ASN A 18 -10.74 17.38 -11.70
C ASN A 18 -9.90 17.70 -10.44
N ILE A 19 -9.13 16.68 -10.00
CA ILE A 19 -8.31 16.70 -8.78
C ILE A 19 -6.83 16.74 -9.18
N GLU A 20 -6.07 17.65 -8.57
CA GLU A 20 -4.62 17.73 -8.73
C GLU A 20 -3.87 16.88 -7.68
N SER A 21 -2.57 16.61 -7.90
CA SER A 21 -1.77 15.79 -6.99
C SER A 21 -1.74 16.32 -5.55
N GLY A 22 -1.80 17.65 -5.36
CA GLY A 22 -1.88 18.28 -4.04
C GLY A 22 -3.19 17.97 -3.30
N ASP A 23 -4.31 17.93 -4.01
CA ASP A 23 -5.60 17.58 -3.43
C ASP A 23 -5.65 16.11 -3.01
N ILE A 24 -5.07 15.21 -3.80
CA ILE A 24 -4.97 13.79 -3.44
C ILE A 24 -4.27 13.64 -2.09
N HIS A 25 -3.14 14.32 -1.88
CA HIS A 25 -2.41 14.25 -0.61
C HIS A 25 -3.27 14.69 0.57
N ARG A 26 -3.94 15.85 0.45
CA ARG A 26 -4.83 16.38 1.50
C ARG A 26 -6.02 15.46 1.78
N MET A 27 -6.63 14.91 0.72
CA MET A 27 -7.74 13.97 0.85
C MET A 27 -7.32 12.67 1.52
N VAL A 28 -6.14 12.12 1.15
CA VAL A 28 -5.59 10.91 1.75
C VAL A 28 -5.31 11.11 3.24
N GLU A 29 -4.70 12.24 3.61
CA GLU A 29 -4.43 12.58 5.01
C GLU A 29 -5.74 12.68 5.81
N THR A 30 -6.70 13.44 5.30
CA THR A 30 -8.00 13.66 5.94
C THR A 30 -8.77 12.34 6.09
N ALA A 31 -8.87 11.55 5.02
CA ALA A 31 -9.57 10.27 5.04
C ALA A 31 -8.90 9.27 5.98
N ASN A 32 -7.56 9.21 6.01
CA ASN A 32 -6.85 8.34 6.93
C ASN A 32 -7.07 8.74 8.40
N TRP A 33 -7.14 10.03 8.70
CA TRP A 33 -7.48 10.52 10.04
C TRP A 33 -8.92 10.18 10.44
N LEU A 34 -9.89 10.37 9.54
CA LEU A 34 -11.29 10.02 9.80
C LEU A 34 -11.47 8.52 10.05
N VAL A 35 -10.84 7.66 9.24
CA VAL A 35 -10.91 6.20 9.44
C VAL A 35 -10.20 5.77 10.73
N TYR A 36 -9.11 6.44 11.11
CA TYR A 36 -8.50 6.23 12.41
C TYR A 36 -9.45 6.58 13.57
N SER A 37 -10.10 7.74 13.51
CA SER A 37 -11.09 8.15 14.52
C SER A 37 -12.24 7.14 14.61
N LEU A 38 -12.75 6.67 13.46
CA LEU A 38 -13.80 5.64 13.42
C LEU A 38 -13.33 4.31 14.03
N ARG A 39 -12.08 3.92 13.80
CA ARG A 39 -11.48 2.73 14.43
C ARG A 39 -11.44 2.84 15.94
N GLU A 40 -11.02 3.98 16.48
CA GLU A 40 -10.99 4.19 17.92
C GLU A 40 -12.39 4.23 18.53
N LEU A 41 -13.37 4.86 17.85
CA LEU A 41 -14.77 4.79 18.26
C LEU A 41 -15.30 3.35 18.25
N SER A 42 -14.99 2.57 17.21
CA SER A 42 -15.39 1.16 17.12
C SER A 42 -14.83 0.34 18.29
N ARG A 43 -13.57 0.60 18.67
CA ARG A 43 -12.96 -0.03 19.85
C ARG A 43 -13.68 0.35 21.15
N LEU A 44 -14.01 1.62 21.33
CA LEU A 44 -14.73 2.11 22.53
C LEU A 44 -16.16 1.56 22.63
N LEU A 45 -16.83 1.38 21.49
CA LEU A 45 -18.19 0.83 21.41
C LEU A 45 -18.24 -0.70 21.40
N GLY A 46 -17.10 -1.38 21.60
CA GLY A 46 -17.03 -2.85 21.63
C GLY A 46 -17.20 -3.52 20.26
N ARG A 47 -17.08 -2.78 19.15
CA ARG A 47 -17.16 -3.28 17.77
C ARG A 47 -15.81 -3.75 17.27
N ALA A 48 -15.29 -4.80 17.93
CA ALA A 48 -14.01 -5.41 17.57
C ALA A 48 -14.01 -6.04 16.17
N ASP A 49 -15.20 -6.44 15.68
CA ASP A 49 -15.43 -6.99 14.34
C ASP A 49 -15.00 -6.03 13.21
N LEU A 50 -15.08 -4.71 13.45
CA LEU A 50 -14.72 -3.70 12.45
C LEU A 50 -13.23 -3.34 12.42
N ILE A 51 -12.46 -3.72 13.45
CA ILE A 51 -11.10 -3.20 13.64
C ILE A 51 -10.17 -3.64 12.51
N SER A 52 -10.24 -4.91 12.10
CA SER A 52 -9.41 -5.44 11.01
C SER A 52 -9.75 -4.79 9.67
N GLU A 53 -11.04 -4.59 9.39
CA GLU A 53 -11.50 -3.95 8.15
C GLU A 53 -11.05 -2.49 8.08
N LEU A 54 -11.17 -1.75 9.19
CA LEU A 54 -10.73 -0.36 9.27
C LEU A 54 -9.21 -0.24 9.18
N ASP A 55 -8.45 -1.16 9.79
CA ASP A 55 -6.99 -1.19 9.66
C ASP A 55 -6.56 -1.47 8.21
N ALA A 56 -7.22 -2.40 7.52
CA ALA A 56 -7.00 -2.66 6.11
C ALA A 56 -7.33 -1.42 5.25
N LEU A 57 -8.49 -0.80 5.48
CA LEU A 57 -8.92 0.41 4.78
C LEU A 57 -7.91 1.56 4.95
N ARG A 58 -7.36 1.75 6.15
CA ARG A 58 -6.31 2.76 6.39
C ARG A 58 -5.07 2.52 5.55
N GLN A 59 -4.60 1.27 5.45
CA GLN A 59 -3.46 0.95 4.58
C GLN A 59 -3.80 1.25 3.11
N ARG A 60 -4.99 0.87 2.66
CA ARG A 60 -5.45 1.13 1.29
C ARG A 60 -5.53 2.63 0.98
N ILE A 61 -6.06 3.44 1.90
CA ILE A 61 -6.10 4.90 1.80
C ILE A 61 -4.69 5.48 1.77
N ARG A 62 -3.82 5.09 2.69
CA ARG A 62 -2.48 5.66 2.81
C ARG A 62 -1.64 5.47 1.55
N TYR A 63 -1.70 4.28 0.96
CA TYR A 63 -0.86 3.91 -0.18
C TYR A 63 -1.58 3.99 -1.54
N GLY A 64 -2.91 4.12 -1.56
CA GLY A 64 -3.72 4.08 -2.77
C GLY A 64 -3.73 2.70 -3.43
N ILE A 65 -3.89 1.65 -2.63
CA ILE A 65 -3.72 0.27 -3.09
C ILE A 65 -4.99 -0.56 -2.90
N LYS A 66 -5.13 -1.61 -3.72
CA LYS A 66 -6.05 -2.71 -3.41
C LYS A 66 -5.54 -3.50 -2.21
N GLU A 67 -6.46 -4.22 -1.58
CA GLU A 67 -6.22 -4.95 -0.34
C GLU A 67 -5.11 -5.99 -0.46
N GLU A 68 -5.04 -6.67 -1.61
CA GLU A 68 -4.04 -7.70 -1.92
C GLU A 68 -2.58 -7.21 -1.89
N LEU A 69 -2.35 -5.89 -1.88
CA LEU A 69 -1.01 -5.30 -1.82
C LEU A 69 -0.59 -4.88 -0.41
N ILE A 70 -1.47 -4.98 0.59
CA ILE A 70 -1.24 -4.48 1.95
C ILE A 70 0.03 -5.09 2.56
N ASP A 71 0.31 -6.37 2.32
CA ASP A 71 1.47 -7.03 2.91
C ASP A 71 2.80 -6.52 2.31
N LEU A 72 2.80 -6.18 1.02
CA LEU A 72 3.98 -5.71 0.31
C LEU A 72 4.36 -4.27 0.70
N VAL A 73 3.39 -3.37 0.81
CA VAL A 73 3.65 -1.94 1.10
C VAL A 73 4.17 -1.67 2.53
N LYS A 74 4.10 -2.68 3.42
CA LYS A 74 4.71 -2.63 4.75
C LYS A 74 6.24 -2.59 4.69
N ILE A 75 6.85 -2.99 3.58
CA ILE A 75 8.31 -2.90 3.39
C ILE A 75 8.68 -1.50 2.94
N LYS A 76 9.61 -0.86 3.65
CA LYS A 76 10.08 0.48 3.31
C LYS A 76 10.68 0.47 1.90
N GLY A 77 10.26 1.43 1.08
CA GLY A 77 10.67 1.54 -0.32
C GLY A 77 9.73 0.82 -1.30
N ILE A 78 8.73 0.08 -0.83
CA ILE A 78 7.67 -0.47 -1.66
C ILE A 78 6.41 0.42 -1.55
N GLY A 79 6.23 1.30 -2.53
CA GLY A 79 4.98 2.04 -2.72
C GLY A 79 4.01 1.32 -3.68
N ARG A 80 2.88 1.96 -4.01
CA ARG A 80 1.85 1.41 -4.92
C ARG A 80 2.39 0.78 -6.19
N VAL A 81 3.22 1.53 -6.93
CA VAL A 81 3.75 1.09 -8.23
C VAL A 81 4.59 -0.18 -8.08
N ARG A 82 5.53 -0.21 -7.13
CA ARG A 82 6.39 -1.37 -6.90
C ARG A 82 5.61 -2.56 -6.36
N ALA A 83 4.67 -2.35 -5.43
CA ALA A 83 3.80 -3.41 -4.93
C ALA A 83 3.00 -4.06 -6.05
N ARG A 84 2.41 -3.26 -6.96
CA ARG A 84 1.68 -3.78 -8.10
C ARG A 84 2.57 -4.55 -9.09
N ARG A 85 3.81 -4.09 -9.33
CA ARG A 85 4.79 -4.81 -10.16
C ARG A 85 5.18 -6.16 -9.55
N LEU A 86 5.43 -6.21 -8.24
CA LEU A 86 5.70 -7.46 -7.52
C LEU A 86 4.52 -8.44 -7.63
N TYR A 87 3.31 -7.96 -7.34
CA TYR A 87 2.11 -8.79 -7.39
C TYR A 87 1.86 -9.38 -8.79
N LYS A 88 2.08 -8.60 -9.85
CA LYS A 88 2.02 -9.06 -11.25
C LYS A 88 3.08 -10.12 -11.59
N ASN A 89 4.18 -10.17 -10.84
CA ASN A 89 5.23 -11.19 -10.95
C ASN A 89 5.06 -12.33 -9.93
N ASN A 90 3.84 -12.55 -9.42
CA ASN A 90 3.50 -13.59 -8.45
C ASN A 90 4.22 -13.49 -7.09
N ILE A 91 4.76 -12.31 -6.75
CA ILE A 91 5.34 -12.03 -5.44
C ILE A 91 4.29 -11.25 -4.65
N LYS A 92 3.53 -11.96 -3.83
CA LYS A 92 2.30 -11.42 -3.20
C LYS A 92 2.48 -11.17 -1.70
N THR A 93 3.41 -11.87 -1.07
CA THR A 93 3.60 -11.85 0.37
C THR A 93 5.03 -11.50 0.77
N ARG A 94 5.20 -11.15 2.04
CA ARG A 94 6.51 -11.02 2.68
C ARG A 94 7.36 -12.29 2.56
N GLN A 95 6.72 -13.45 2.59
CA GLN A 95 7.41 -14.73 2.43
C GLN A 95 7.95 -14.89 1.00
N ASP A 96 7.17 -14.53 -0.01
CA ASP A 96 7.62 -14.56 -1.42
C ASP A 96 8.80 -13.62 -1.63
N LEU A 97 8.78 -12.43 -1.01
CA LEU A 97 9.92 -11.52 -1.01
C LEU A 97 11.15 -12.13 -0.31
N ALA A 98 10.96 -12.93 0.75
CA ALA A 98 12.04 -13.57 1.48
C ALA A 98 12.68 -14.73 0.70
N THR A 99 11.90 -15.47 -0.09
CA THR A 99 12.38 -16.62 -0.88
C THR A 99 12.93 -16.21 -2.26
N THR A 100 12.38 -15.17 -2.89
CA THR A 100 12.82 -14.71 -4.22
C THR A 100 14.23 -14.13 -4.18
N SER A 101 15.15 -14.52 -5.07
CA SER A 101 16.54 -14.02 -5.03
C SER A 101 16.63 -12.51 -5.29
N VAL A 102 17.72 -11.87 -4.83
CA VAL A 102 17.98 -10.44 -5.10
C VAL A 102 17.96 -10.14 -6.60
N ASN A 103 18.58 -11.00 -7.41
CA ASN A 103 18.66 -10.82 -8.86
C ASN A 103 17.28 -10.89 -9.52
N GLN A 104 16.42 -11.82 -9.09
CA GLN A 104 15.04 -11.90 -9.58
C GLN A 104 14.23 -10.65 -9.18
N LEU A 105 14.37 -10.17 -7.94
CA LEU A 105 13.72 -8.93 -7.52
C LEU A 105 14.22 -7.72 -8.33
N ALA A 106 15.53 -7.63 -8.57
CA ALA A 106 16.15 -6.53 -9.30
C ALA A 106 15.76 -6.48 -10.78
N ALA A 107 15.43 -7.64 -11.38
CA ALA A 107 14.95 -7.74 -12.75
C ALA A 107 13.53 -7.19 -12.96
N ILE A 108 12.76 -6.99 -11.88
CA ILE A 108 11.41 -6.41 -11.97
C ILE A 108 11.52 -4.90 -12.19
N ASP A 109 10.74 -4.40 -13.15
CA ASP A 109 10.61 -2.98 -13.47
C ASP A 109 10.45 -2.11 -12.21
N LYS A 110 11.23 -1.03 -12.12
CA LYS A 110 11.30 -0.05 -11.01
C LYS A 110 11.86 -0.54 -9.66
N ILE A 111 12.29 -1.79 -9.51
CA ILE A 111 12.97 -2.27 -8.28
C ILE A 111 14.48 -2.07 -8.41
N GLY A 112 15.13 -2.72 -9.37
CA GLY A 112 16.59 -2.62 -9.54
C GLY A 112 17.38 -3.11 -8.32
N MET A 113 18.71 -3.12 -8.44
CA MET A 113 19.60 -3.76 -7.45
C MET A 113 19.56 -3.09 -6.07
N ALA A 114 19.53 -1.76 -6.02
CA ALA A 114 19.55 -1.02 -4.76
C ALA A 114 18.29 -1.28 -3.92
N VAL A 115 17.10 -1.27 -4.54
CA VAL A 115 15.84 -1.53 -3.84
C VAL A 115 15.72 -3.00 -3.48
N ALA A 116 16.12 -3.92 -4.37
CA ALA A 116 16.12 -5.35 -4.09
C ALA A 116 16.96 -5.70 -2.85
N ASN A 117 18.15 -5.13 -2.74
CA ASN A 117 19.01 -5.30 -1.56
C ASN A 117 18.39 -4.67 -0.30
N SER A 118 17.80 -3.48 -0.40
CA SER A 118 17.10 -2.82 0.72
C SER A 118 15.88 -3.61 1.19
N ILE A 119 15.13 -4.23 0.29
CA ILE A 119 14.02 -5.13 0.64
C ILE A 119 14.57 -6.33 1.41
N LYS A 120 15.62 -6.98 0.90
CA LYS A 120 16.21 -8.16 1.55
C LYS A 120 16.81 -7.88 2.92
N SER A 121 17.47 -6.74 3.11
CA SER A 121 18.04 -6.38 4.42
C SER A 121 16.94 -6.23 5.48
N GLN A 122 15.80 -5.61 5.12
CA GLN A 122 14.66 -5.45 6.04
C GLN A 122 13.99 -6.77 6.44
N LEU A 123 14.10 -7.81 5.62
CA LEU A 123 13.52 -9.13 5.92
C LEU A 123 14.43 -9.98 6.83
N ARG A 124 15.71 -9.62 6.97
CA ARG A 124 16.67 -10.32 7.83
C ARG A 124 16.63 -9.84 9.28
N VAL A 125 16.14 -8.62 9.52
CA VAL A 125 16.04 -8.04 10.86
C VAL A 125 14.76 -8.55 11.51
N ARG A 126 14.91 -9.52 12.43
CA ARG A 126 13.91 -9.88 13.44
C ARG A 126 14.44 -9.45 14.79
#